data_AF-A0A8B8HLQ7-F1
#
_entry.id   AF-A0A8B8HLQ7-F1
#
_cell.length_a   1.000
_cell.length_b   1.000
_cell.length_c   1.000
_cell.angle_alpha   90.00
_cell.angle_beta   90.00
_cell.angle_gamma   90.00
#
_symmetry.space_group_name_H-M   'P 1'
#
loop_
_entity.id
_entity.type
_entity.pdbx_description
1 polymer ?
#
loop_
_entity_poly.entity_id
_entity_poly.type
_entity_poly.pdbx_seq_one_letter_code
_entity_poly.pdbx_strand_id
1 'polypeptide(L)'
;METPEQTPEILQRKLYFLLEQLQDMARELPPKYQMRVPIELLSGLANCLLNDTVFEIVKGLMEIQHVTEKHLFQQRLQIINNHTLEIQEMINTTPNASQQEIKRNVLLKRHKEELKQTDMKLVIQLDQKVSDQQDTLEKAGVPGFYVTNKPIEIKVQMYLLDFILRLSKMDIP
;
A
#
# COMPACT_ATOMS: atom_id res chain seq x y z
N MET A 1 39.72 -13.08 1.79
CA MET A 1 38.55 -13.14 2.70
C MET A 1 37.42 -13.67 1.85
N GLU A 2 37.29 -14.99 1.82
CA GLU A 2 36.27 -15.70 1.05
C GLU A 2 34.98 -15.70 1.87
N THR A 3 33.92 -15.13 1.30
CA THR A 3 32.56 -15.25 1.83
C THR A 3 32.20 -16.75 1.89
N PRO A 4 31.65 -17.27 3.01
CA PRO A 4 31.32 -18.68 3.10
C PRO A 4 30.29 -19.00 2.01
N GLU A 5 30.69 -19.81 1.03
CA GLU A 5 29.82 -20.30 -0.03
C GLU A 5 28.61 -20.99 0.61
N GLN A 6 27.42 -20.49 0.32
CA GLN A 6 26.16 -21.13 0.71
C GLN A 6 26.11 -22.52 0.05
N THR A 7 26.34 -23.57 0.83
CA THR A 7 26.28 -24.95 0.33
C THR A 7 24.89 -25.22 -0.28
N PRO A 8 24.78 -25.97 -1.39
CA PRO A 8 23.50 -26.30 -2.01
C PRO A 8 22.46 -26.87 -1.03
N GLU A 9 22.92 -27.59 -0.02
CA GLU A 9 22.10 -28.16 1.05
C GLU A 9 21.46 -27.09 1.95
N ILE A 10 22.14 -25.97 2.21
CA ILE A 10 21.63 -24.84 3.01
C ILE A 10 20.55 -24.11 2.20
N LEU A 11 20.83 -23.82 0.93
CA LEU A 11 19.84 -23.19 0.03
C LEU A 11 18.58 -24.03 -0.12
N GLN A 12 18.75 -25.35 -0.23
CA GLN A 12 17.62 -26.27 -0.34
C GLN A 12 16.78 -26.29 0.95
N ARG A 13 17.41 -26.29 2.13
CA ARG A 13 16.71 -26.19 3.42
C ARG A 13 15.93 -24.88 3.53
N LYS A 14 16.57 -23.75 3.18
CA LYS A 14 15.94 -22.44 3.13
C LYS A 14 14.72 -22.43 2.20
N LEU A 15 14.86 -23.00 1.00
CA LEU A 15 13.78 -23.08 0.02
C LEU A 15 12.58 -23.88 0.54
N TYR A 16 12.82 -25.06 1.13
CA TYR A 16 11.74 -25.87 1.68
C TYR A 16 11.02 -25.18 2.83
N PHE A 17 11.78 -24.54 3.73
CA PHE A 17 11.20 -23.75 4.81
C PHE A 17 10.32 -22.61 4.27
N LEU A 18 10.83 -21.81 3.33
CA LEU A 18 10.06 -20.71 2.73
C LEU A 18 8.79 -21.22 2.04
N LEU A 19 8.89 -22.32 1.29
CA LEU A 19 7.75 -22.89 0.59
C LEU A 19 6.68 -23.43 1.55
N GLU A 20 7.07 -24.11 2.63
CA GLU A 20 6.16 -24.59 3.67
C GLU A 20 5.38 -23.44 4.32
N GLN A 21 6.10 -22.40 4.75
CA GLN A 21 5.50 -21.20 5.35
C GLN A 21 4.54 -20.50 4.37
N LEU A 22 4.91 -20.39 3.08
CA LEU A 22 4.06 -19.82 2.04
C LEU A 22 2.78 -20.64 1.80
N GLN A 23 2.87 -21.97 1.81
CA GLN A 23 1.71 -22.83 1.67
C GLN A 23 0.75 -22.69 2.84
N ASP A 24 1.28 -22.65 4.06
CA ASP A 24 0.47 -22.50 5.27
C ASP A 24 -0.27 -21.16 5.26
N MET A 25 0.43 -20.06 4.95
CA MET A 25 -0.19 -18.75 4.80
C MET A 25 -1.25 -18.72 3.67
N ALA A 26 -1.02 -19.43 2.56
CA ALA A 26 -1.99 -19.53 1.46
C ALA A 26 -3.26 -20.32 1.86
N ARG A 27 -3.16 -21.31 2.76
CA ARG A 27 -4.31 -22.08 3.26
C ARG A 27 -5.23 -21.26 4.16
N GLU A 28 -4.72 -20.22 4.80
CA GLU A 28 -5.50 -19.30 5.64
C GLU A 28 -6.32 -18.30 4.81
N LEU A 29 -6.08 -18.18 3.50
CA LEU A 29 -6.78 -17.24 2.64
C LEU A 29 -8.24 -17.64 2.40
N PRO A 30 -9.15 -16.66 2.23
CA PRO A 30 -10.48 -16.94 1.72
C PRO A 30 -10.44 -17.70 0.37
N PRO A 31 -11.34 -18.67 0.11
CA PRO A 31 -11.25 -19.57 -1.04
C PRO A 31 -11.11 -18.86 -2.40
N LYS A 32 -11.79 -17.72 -2.57
CA LYS A 32 -11.73 -16.91 -3.79
C LYS A 32 -10.34 -16.36 -4.13
N TYR A 33 -9.48 -16.16 -3.13
CA TYR A 33 -8.10 -15.69 -3.31
C TYR A 33 -7.13 -16.88 -3.33
N GLN A 34 -7.38 -17.90 -2.51
CA GLN A 34 -6.57 -19.13 -2.49
C GLN A 34 -6.47 -19.78 -3.88
N MET A 35 -7.58 -19.85 -4.64
CA MET A 35 -7.58 -20.39 -6.02
C MET A 35 -6.71 -19.59 -7.01
N ARG A 36 -6.30 -18.37 -6.65
CA ARG A 36 -5.42 -17.51 -7.45
C ARG A 36 -3.95 -17.64 -7.04
N VAL A 37 -3.66 -18.44 -6.02
CA VAL A 37 -2.32 -18.66 -5.47
C VAL A 37 -1.95 -20.14 -5.64
N PRO A 38 -1.66 -20.59 -6.87
CA PRO A 38 -1.27 -21.98 -7.11
C PRO A 38 0.11 -22.28 -6.53
N ILE A 39 0.41 -23.56 -6.32
CA ILE A 39 1.69 -24.00 -5.75
C ILE A 39 2.90 -23.57 -6.58
N GLU A 40 2.75 -23.50 -7.91
CA GLU A 40 3.78 -23.02 -8.83
C GLU A 40 4.17 -21.57 -8.52
N LEU A 41 3.18 -20.71 -8.25
CA LEU A 41 3.41 -19.32 -7.87
C LEU A 41 4.17 -19.24 -6.53
N LEU A 42 3.76 -20.02 -5.53
CA LEU A 42 4.45 -20.06 -4.23
C LEU A 42 5.88 -20.59 -4.35
N SER A 43 6.11 -21.57 -5.22
CA SER A 43 7.43 -22.12 -5.49
C SER A 43 8.33 -21.09 -6.18
N GLY A 44 7.82 -20.35 -7.16
CA GLY A 44 8.53 -19.24 -7.78
C GLY A 44 8.85 -18.15 -6.76
N LEU A 45 7.89 -17.79 -5.91
CA LEU A 45 8.08 -16.77 -4.87
C LEU A 45 9.13 -17.21 -3.84
N ALA A 46 9.10 -18.46 -3.37
CA ALA A 46 10.09 -19.00 -2.44
C ALA A 46 11.51 -18.91 -3.01
N ASN A 47 11.70 -19.23 -4.30
CA ASN A 47 12.99 -19.07 -4.97
C ASN A 47 13.44 -17.60 -5.04
N CYS A 48 12.52 -16.69 -5.34
CA CYS A 48 12.79 -15.25 -5.39
C CYS A 48 13.25 -14.71 -4.02
N LEU A 49 12.70 -15.25 -2.94
CA LEU A 49 12.99 -14.87 -1.55
C LEU A 49 14.25 -15.53 -0.96
N LEU A 50 14.97 -16.37 -1.72
CA LEU A 50 16.25 -16.91 -1.27
C LEU A 50 17.29 -15.80 -1.04
N ASN A 51 17.22 -14.75 -1.86
CA ASN A 51 18.05 -13.55 -1.72
C ASN A 51 17.26 -12.45 -0.99
N ASP A 52 17.92 -11.77 -0.05
CA ASP A 52 17.29 -10.75 0.77
C ASP A 52 16.90 -9.47 0.02
N THR A 53 17.36 -9.31 -1.23
CA THR A 53 17.06 -8.15 -2.09
C THR A 53 15.56 -7.89 -2.21
N VAL A 54 14.73 -8.93 -2.34
CA VAL A 54 13.28 -8.77 -2.46
C VAL A 54 12.66 -8.26 -1.16
N PHE A 55 13.15 -8.72 -0.02
CA PHE A 55 12.71 -8.21 1.28
C PHE A 55 13.05 -6.71 1.42
N GLU A 56 14.25 -6.30 1.00
CA GLU A 56 14.67 -4.90 1.06
C GLU A 56 13.87 -4.01 0.09
N ILE A 57 13.55 -4.49 -1.12
CA ILE A 57 12.66 -3.79 -2.05
C ILE A 57 11.28 -3.56 -1.41
N VAL A 58 10.68 -4.61 -0.84
CA VAL A 58 9.35 -4.52 -0.23
C VAL A 58 9.36 -3.57 0.99
N LYS A 59 10.40 -3.62 1.83
CA LYS A 59 10.58 -2.65 2.94
C LYS A 59 10.68 -1.22 2.44
N GLY A 60 11.50 -0.96 1.41
CA GLY A 60 11.64 0.37 0.82
C GLY A 60 10.33 0.89 0.23
N LEU A 61 9.57 0.04 -0.47
CA LEU A 61 8.24 0.40 -1.00
C LEU A 61 7.24 0.72 0.11
N MET A 62 7.29 0.02 1.25
CA MET A 62 6.46 0.32 2.42
C MET A 62 6.81 1.68 3.04
N GLU A 63 8.09 2.01 3.17
CA GLU A 63 8.51 3.30 3.70
C GLU A 63 8.06 4.45 2.80
N ILE A 64 8.23 4.30 1.48
CA ILE A 64 7.76 5.25 0.48
C ILE A 64 6.24 5.43 0.56
N GLN A 65 5.49 4.33 0.71
CA GLN A 65 4.04 4.37 0.90
C GLN A 65 3.67 5.16 2.16
N HIS A 66 4.30 4.84 3.29
CA HIS A 66 4.00 5.50 4.57
C HIS A 66 4.25 7.01 4.52
N VAL A 67 5.38 7.43 3.95
CA VAL A 67 5.70 8.85 3.77
C VAL A 67 4.68 9.53 2.86
N THR A 68 4.28 8.85 1.77
CA THR A 68 3.28 9.38 0.83
C THR A 68 1.91 9.53 1.49
N GLU A 69 1.42 8.50 2.17
CA GLU A 69 0.15 8.53 2.90
C GLU A 69 0.12 9.64 3.95
N LYS A 70 1.21 9.79 4.72
CA LYS A 70 1.36 10.89 5.69
C LYS A 70 1.29 12.26 5.02
N HIS A 71 1.95 12.42 3.88
CA HIS A 71 1.91 13.67 3.11
C HIS A 71 0.50 13.99 2.60
N LEU A 72 -0.19 13.03 1.98
CA LEU A 72 -1.55 13.20 1.48
C LEU A 72 -2.55 13.50 2.61
N PHE A 73 -2.39 12.83 3.76
CA PHE A 73 -3.18 13.12 4.95
C PHE A 73 -2.96 14.56 5.46
N GLN A 74 -1.72 15.03 5.49
CA GLN A 74 -1.40 16.41 5.86
C GLN A 74 -2.00 17.43 4.88
N GLN A 75 -1.96 17.16 3.57
CA GLN A 75 -2.62 18.02 2.57
C GLN A 75 -4.12 18.14 2.83
N ARG A 76 -4.80 17.01 3.10
CA ARG A 76 -6.23 17.01 3.44
C ARG A 76 -6.52 17.82 4.71
N LEU A 77 -5.68 17.66 5.73
CA LEU A 77 -5.83 18.38 7.00
C LEU A 77 -5.66 19.89 6.84
N GLN A 78 -4.74 20.34 5.98
CA GLN A 78 -4.55 21.76 5.69
C GLN A 78 -5.83 22.41 5.13
N ILE A 79 -6.52 21.74 4.20
CA ILE A 79 -7.78 22.26 3.64
C ILE A 79 -8.86 22.36 4.71
N ILE A 80 -9.00 21.34 5.55
CA ILE A 80 -9.97 21.35 6.65
C ILE A 80 -9.70 22.50 7.63
N ASN A 81 -8.43 22.74 7.95
CA ASN A 81 -8.02 23.86 8.81
C ASN A 81 -8.33 25.21 8.16
N ASN A 82 -8.04 25.38 6.87
CA ASN A 82 -8.37 26.60 6.13
C ASN A 82 -9.89 26.84 6.12
N HIS A 83 -10.70 25.82 5.86
CA HIS A 83 -12.17 25.91 5.93
C HIS A 83 -12.65 26.35 7.32
N THR A 84 -12.03 25.83 8.38
CA THR A 84 -12.34 26.21 9.76
C THR A 84 -12.04 27.68 10.04
N LEU A 85 -10.87 28.16 9.59
CA LEU A 85 -10.47 29.56 9.74
C LEU A 85 -11.37 30.50 8.96
N GLU A 86 -11.72 30.15 7.72
CA GLU A 86 -12.62 30.95 6.88
C GLU A 86 -14.02 31.09 7.49
N ILE A 87 -14.54 30.05 8.14
CA ILE A 87 -15.81 30.12 8.88
C ILE A 87 -15.69 31.09 10.06
N GLN A 88 -14.59 31.04 10.82
CA GLN A 88 -14.37 31.93 11.95
C GLN A 88 -14.25 33.39 11.50
N GLU A 89 -13.51 33.66 10.43
CA GLU A 89 -13.36 34.99 9.86
C GLU A 89 -14.70 35.54 9.34
N MET A 90 -15.50 34.70 8.67
CA MET A 90 -16.84 35.07 8.21
C MET A 90 -17.76 35.47 9.37
N ILE A 91 -17.71 34.74 10.49
CA ILE A 91 -18.46 35.06 11.72
C ILE A 91 -18.01 36.41 12.29
N ASN A 92 -16.70 36.66 12.36
CA ASN A 92 -16.15 37.88 12.96
C ASN A 92 -16.40 39.14 12.11
N THR A 93 -16.52 38.99 10.80
CA THR A 93 -16.66 40.12 9.85
C THR A 93 -18.10 40.44 9.47
N THR A 94 -19.06 39.59 9.81
CA THR A 94 -20.48 39.78 9.44
C THR A 94 -21.36 39.97 10.69
N PRO A 95 -21.76 41.22 11.03
CA PRO A 95 -22.50 41.50 12.26
C PRO A 95 -24.00 41.16 12.22
N ASN A 96 -24.59 40.97 11.03
CA ASN A 96 -26.02 40.67 10.88
C ASN A 96 -26.28 39.16 10.75
N ALA A 97 -27.09 38.61 11.67
CA ALA A 97 -27.41 37.18 11.74
C ALA A 97 -28.04 36.64 10.44
N SER A 98 -28.94 37.39 9.79
CA SER A 98 -29.59 36.95 8.54
C SER A 98 -28.60 36.88 7.37
N GLN A 99 -27.65 37.82 7.30
CA GLN A 99 -26.62 37.83 6.27
C GLN A 99 -25.55 36.76 6.53
N GLN A 100 -25.25 36.51 7.81
CA GLN A 100 -24.31 35.49 8.25
C GLN A 100 -24.80 34.09 7.86
N GLU A 101 -26.09 33.79 8.00
CA GLU A 101 -26.66 32.50 7.63
C GLU A 101 -26.57 32.23 6.12
N ILE A 102 -26.90 33.22 5.29
CA ILE A 102 -26.78 33.11 3.83
C ILE A 102 -25.31 32.89 3.42
N LYS A 103 -24.39 33.71 3.94
CA LYS A 103 -22.95 33.59 3.65
C LYS A 103 -22.40 32.23 4.11
N ARG A 104 -22.80 31.76 5.29
CA ARG A 104 -22.41 30.45 5.82
C ARG A 104 -22.86 29.31 4.92
N ASN A 105 -24.11 29.34 4.45
CA ASN A 105 -24.63 28.29 3.57
C ASN A 105 -23.88 28.23 2.23
N VAL A 106 -23.59 29.39 1.63
CA VAL A 106 -22.79 29.48 0.40
C VAL A 106 -21.37 28.96 0.65
N LEU A 107 -20.74 29.36 1.75
CA LEU A 107 -19.39 28.97 2.12
C LEU A 107 -19.28 27.45 2.34
N LEU A 108 -20.19 26.85 3.11
CA LEU A 108 -20.22 25.41 3.36
C LEU A 108 -20.42 24.60 2.08
N LYS A 109 -21.25 25.09 1.15
CA LYS A 109 -21.43 24.43 -0.16
C LYS A 109 -20.14 24.45 -0.97
N ARG A 110 -19.40 25.57 -0.96
CA ARG A 110 -18.08 25.66 -1.61
C ARG A 110 -17.07 24.72 -0.95
N HIS A 111 -16.95 24.75 0.37
CA HIS A 111 -16.04 23.88 1.14
C HIS A 111 -16.28 22.39 0.85
N LYS A 112 -17.55 21.98 0.79
CA LYS A 112 -17.92 20.59 0.47
C LYS A 112 -17.43 20.18 -0.92
N GLU A 113 -17.60 21.03 -1.93
CA GLU A 113 -17.15 20.71 -3.29
C GLU A 113 -15.62 20.70 -3.37
N GLU A 114 -14.95 21.69 -2.77
CA GLU A 114 -13.49 21.75 -2.71
C GLU A 114 -12.86 20.54 -2.02
N LEU A 115 -13.43 20.11 -0.88
CA LEU A 115 -12.97 18.92 -0.17
C LEU A 115 -13.17 17.67 -1.03
N LYS A 116 -14.32 17.53 -1.70
CA LYS A 116 -14.58 16.41 -2.61
C LYS A 116 -13.59 16.37 -3.77
N GLN A 117 -13.29 17.50 -4.39
CA GLN A 117 -12.32 17.59 -5.48
C GLN A 117 -10.91 17.26 -5.01
N THR A 118 -10.55 17.67 -3.81
CA THR A 118 -9.28 17.32 -3.20
C THR A 118 -9.21 15.82 -2.92
N ASP A 119 -10.20 15.26 -2.23
CA ASP A 119 -10.24 13.83 -1.91
C ASP A 119 -10.12 12.97 -3.19
N MET A 120 -10.78 13.36 -4.29
CA MET A 120 -10.62 12.70 -5.59
C MET A 120 -9.16 12.73 -6.10
N LYS A 121 -8.50 13.88 -6.03
CA LYS A 121 -7.09 14.02 -6.43
C LYS A 121 -6.15 13.21 -5.53
N LEU A 122 -6.44 13.10 -4.24
CA LEU A 122 -5.64 12.31 -3.31
C LEU A 122 -5.77 10.81 -3.62
N VAL A 123 -6.99 10.33 -3.92
CA VAL A 123 -7.23 8.93 -4.33
C VAL A 123 -6.47 8.60 -5.61
N ILE A 124 -6.51 9.48 -6.62
CA ILE A 124 -5.74 9.28 -7.88
C ILE A 124 -4.24 9.14 -7.60
N GLN A 125 -3.69 9.91 -6.67
CA GLN A 125 -2.28 9.79 -6.29
C GLN A 125 -1.98 8.47 -5.58
N LEU A 126 -2.91 7.98 -4.74
CA LEU A 126 -2.79 6.65 -4.12
C LEU A 126 -2.83 5.54 -5.17
N ASP A 127 -3.76 5.60 -6.12
CA ASP A 127 -3.87 4.62 -7.21
C ASP A 127 -2.61 4.59 -8.07
N GLN A 128 -2.03 5.77 -8.37
CA GLN A 128 -0.75 5.85 -9.07
C GLN A 128 0.36 5.17 -8.27
N LYS A 129 0.40 5.33 -6.94
CA LYS A 129 1.41 4.67 -6.11
C LYS A 129 1.27 3.16 -6.09
N VAL A 130 0.03 2.64 -6.08
CA VAL A 130 -0.19 1.20 -6.23
C VAL A 130 0.35 0.70 -7.57
N SER A 131 0.09 1.43 -8.67
CA SER A 131 0.64 1.08 -9.98
C SER A 131 2.18 1.12 -10.00
N ASP A 132 2.81 2.13 -9.40
CA ASP A 132 4.27 2.26 -9.34
C ASP A 132 4.89 1.08 -8.55
N GLN A 133 4.27 0.68 -7.45
CA GLN A 133 4.69 -0.46 -6.64
C GLN A 133 4.56 -1.78 -7.40
N GLN A 134 3.45 -1.99 -8.11
CA GLN A 134 3.24 -3.18 -8.96
C GLN A 134 4.31 -3.27 -10.04
N ASP A 135 4.56 -2.17 -10.76
CA ASP A 135 5.57 -2.10 -11.82
C ASP A 135 6.99 -2.36 -11.28
N THR A 136 7.30 -1.82 -10.10
CA THR A 136 8.61 -2.05 -9.45
C THR A 136 8.82 -3.53 -9.11
N LEU A 137 7.80 -4.19 -8.55
CA LEU A 137 7.87 -5.61 -8.17
C LEU A 137 7.88 -6.53 -9.40
N GLU A 138 7.14 -6.18 -10.44
CA GLU A 138 7.16 -6.86 -11.74
C GLU A 138 8.55 -6.80 -12.38
N LYS A 139 9.16 -5.60 -12.41
CA LYS A 139 10.53 -5.39 -12.92
C LYS A 139 11.60 -6.07 -12.09
N ALA A 140 11.39 -6.20 -10.77
CA ALA A 140 12.24 -6.98 -9.88
C ALA A 140 12.07 -8.50 -10.07
N GLY A 141 11.13 -8.93 -10.92
CA GLY A 141 10.88 -10.33 -11.23
C GLY A 141 10.15 -11.09 -10.11
N VAL A 142 9.45 -10.38 -9.22
CA VAL A 142 8.73 -10.98 -8.09
C VAL A 142 7.46 -11.67 -8.61
N PRO A 143 7.31 -13.00 -8.46
CA PRO A 143 6.16 -13.72 -9.00
C PRO A 143 4.82 -13.24 -8.42
N GLY A 144 3.80 -13.16 -9.29
CA GLY A 144 2.44 -12.74 -8.92
C GLY A 144 2.21 -11.24 -8.97
N PHE A 145 3.27 -10.44 -9.19
CA PHE A 145 3.17 -9.00 -9.35
C PHE A 145 3.19 -8.63 -10.84
N TYR A 146 2.21 -7.81 -11.20
CA TYR A 146 2.04 -7.21 -12.52
C TYR A 146 1.09 -6.02 -12.40
N VAL A 147 1.21 -5.03 -13.28
CA VAL A 147 0.33 -3.85 -13.24
C VAL A 147 -1.13 -4.26 -13.53
N THR A 148 -2.05 -3.94 -12.61
CA THR A 148 -3.47 -4.30 -12.73
C THR A 148 -4.38 -3.40 -11.91
N ASN A 149 -5.55 -3.09 -12.48
CA ASN A 149 -6.64 -2.36 -11.82
C ASN A 149 -7.80 -3.26 -11.39
N LYS A 150 -7.69 -4.58 -11.58
CA LYS A 150 -8.74 -5.53 -11.21
C LYS A 150 -8.75 -5.72 -9.69
N PRO A 151 -9.85 -5.43 -8.97
CA PRO A 151 -9.88 -5.46 -7.51
C PRO A 151 -9.48 -6.82 -6.91
N ILE A 152 -9.82 -7.92 -7.59
CA ILE A 152 -9.48 -9.26 -7.14
C ILE A 152 -7.97 -9.52 -7.20
N GLU A 153 -7.31 -9.09 -8.27
CA GLU A 153 -5.87 -9.29 -8.49
C GLU A 153 -5.06 -8.39 -7.54
N ILE A 154 -5.49 -7.14 -7.36
CA ILE A 154 -4.90 -6.25 -6.35
C ILE A 154 -4.96 -6.91 -4.96
N LYS A 155 -6.11 -7.49 -4.59
CA LYS A 155 -6.23 -8.18 -3.30
C LYS A 155 -5.31 -9.39 -3.18
N VAL A 156 -5.12 -10.16 -4.24
CA VAL A 156 -4.16 -11.27 -4.25
C VAL A 156 -2.72 -10.75 -4.06
N GLN A 157 -2.33 -9.70 -4.79
CA GLN A 157 -1.01 -9.08 -4.63
C GLN A 157 -0.79 -8.52 -3.22
N MET A 158 -1.82 -7.95 -2.59
CA MET A 158 -1.76 -7.53 -1.19
C MET A 158 -1.49 -8.70 -0.22
N TYR A 159 -2.11 -9.87 -0.46
CA TYR A 159 -1.81 -11.06 0.35
C TYR A 159 -0.37 -11.56 0.13
N LEU A 160 0.12 -11.54 -1.12
CA LEU A 160 1.50 -11.90 -1.40
C LEU A 160 2.50 -10.94 -0.73
N LEU A 161 2.23 -9.63 -0.71
CA LEU A 161 3.02 -8.66 0.04
C LEU A 161 3.04 -8.97 1.54
N ASP A 162 1.87 -9.27 2.12
CA ASP A 162 1.77 -9.66 3.53
C ASP A 162 2.59 -10.93 3.83
N PHE A 163 2.59 -11.91 2.92
CA PHE A 163 3.41 -13.12 3.07
C PHE A 163 4.90 -12.78 3.11
N ILE A 164 5.39 -11.99 2.14
CA ILE A 164 6.79 -11.55 2.08
C ILE A 164 7.17 -10.81 3.37
N LEU A 165 6.30 -9.93 3.86
CA LEU A 165 6.54 -9.17 5.08
C LEU A 165 6.57 -10.04 6.34
N ARG A 166 5.70 -11.04 6.44
CA ARG A 166 5.72 -12.00 7.56
C ARG A 166 7.00 -12.82 7.55
N LEU A 167 7.41 -13.32 6.39
CA LEU A 167 8.66 -14.08 6.22
C LEU A 167 9.89 -13.25 6.57
N SER A 168 9.90 -11.95 6.23
CA SER A 168 11.00 -11.05 6.57
C SER A 168 11.25 -10.87 8.08
N LYS A 169 10.29 -11.31 8.92
CA LYS A 169 10.37 -11.25 10.38
C LYS A 169 10.66 -12.61 11.02
N MET A 170 10.72 -13.68 10.22
CA MET A 170 11.03 -15.02 10.69
C MET A 170 12.53 -15.26 10.67
N ASP A 171 12.99 -16.15 11.56
CA ASP A 171 14.36 -16.64 11.50
C ASP A 171 14.42 -17.73 10.42
N ILE A 172 15.08 -17.42 9.30
CA ILE A 172 15.14 -18.31 8.14
C ILE A 172 16.44 -19.13 8.25
N PRO A 173 16.35 -20.48 8.28
CA PRO A 173 17.49 -21.37 8.51
C PRO A 173 18.50 -21.42 7.36
#